data_AF-A0A174PG81-F1
#
_entry.id   AF-A0A174PG81-F1
#
_cell.length_a   1.000
_cell.length_b   1.000
_cell.length_c   1.000
_cell.angle_alpha   90.00
_cell.angle_beta   90.00
_cell.angle_gamma   90.00
#
_symmetry.space_group_name_H-M   'P 1'
#
loop_
_entity.id
_entity.type
_entity.pdbx_description
1 polymer ?
#
loop_
_entity_poly.entity_id
_entity_poly.type
_entity_poly.pdbx_seq_one_letter_code
_entity_poly.pdbx_strand_id
1 'polypeptide(L)'
;MEEKKRIRFIDSHYHTLFSIADGDSIEIVYPDGKREERVCTYIDEYHTQVGARVFHICEFAEIMEANGKSYCPAECKEKEERKEAVKGEKKTGTIRMERSRR
;
A
#
# COMPACT_ATOMS: atom_id res chain seq x y z
N MET A 1 -11.36 -1.27 -26.65
CA MET A 1 -10.73 -0.41 -25.61
C MET A 1 -10.75 -1.24 -24.35
N GLU A 2 -9.62 -1.82 -23.96
CA GLU A 2 -9.54 -2.59 -22.72
C GLU A 2 -9.49 -1.57 -21.58
N GLU A 3 -10.61 -1.36 -20.90
CA GLU A 3 -10.63 -0.66 -19.63
C GLU A 3 -9.70 -1.43 -18.70
N LYS A 4 -8.52 -0.87 -18.45
CA LYS A 4 -7.51 -1.46 -17.57
C LYS A 4 -8.12 -1.54 -16.18
N LYS A 5 -8.76 -2.66 -15.85
CA LYS A 5 -9.29 -2.97 -14.53
C LYS A 5 -8.12 -2.98 -13.57
N ARG A 6 -8.07 -1.99 -12.69
CA ARG A 6 -6.97 -1.77 -11.74
C ARG A 6 -7.53 -1.74 -10.34
N ILE A 7 -6.92 -2.52 -9.47
CA ILE A 7 -7.28 -2.58 -8.06
C ILE A 7 -6.55 -1.44 -7.37
N ARG A 8 -7.29 -0.55 -6.71
CA ARG A 8 -6.73 0.54 -5.91
C ARG A 8 -6.64 0.09 -4.47
N PHE A 9 -5.45 0.17 -3.90
CA PHE A 9 -5.28 -0.01 -2.46
C PHE A 9 -5.26 1.35 -1.77
N ILE A 10 -6.04 1.43 -0.70
CA ILE A 10 -6.16 2.61 0.14
C ILE A 10 -5.79 2.29 1.58
N ASP A 11 -5.46 3.32 2.33
CA ASP A 11 -5.32 3.30 3.78
C ASP A 11 -6.68 3.61 4.48
N SER A 12 -6.80 3.45 5.81
CA SER A 12 -8.03 3.83 6.56
C SER A 12 -8.37 5.30 6.40
N HIS A 13 -7.37 6.13 6.09
CA HIS A 13 -7.53 7.54 5.78
C HIS A 13 -7.98 7.81 4.33
N TYR A 14 -8.38 6.79 3.56
CA TYR A 14 -8.76 6.89 2.14
C TYR A 14 -7.63 7.42 1.23
N HIS A 15 -6.38 7.30 1.68
CA HIS A 15 -5.23 7.65 0.86
C HIS A 15 -4.86 6.47 -0.03
N THR A 16 -4.93 6.67 -1.35
CA THR A 16 -4.45 5.68 -2.33
C THR A 16 -2.95 5.49 -2.16
N LEU A 17 -2.54 4.28 -1.78
CA LEU A 17 -1.12 3.93 -1.66
C LEU A 17 -0.55 3.56 -3.02
N PHE A 18 -1.19 2.62 -3.70
CA PHE A 18 -0.79 2.16 -5.02
C PHE A 18 -1.94 1.46 -5.76
N SER A 19 -1.74 1.19 -7.04
CA SER A 19 -2.71 0.46 -7.88
C SER A 19 -2.01 -0.66 -8.64
N ILE A 20 -2.62 -1.84 -8.65
CA ILE A 20 -2.12 -3.01 -9.38
C ILE A 20 -3.06 -3.39 -10.52
N ALA A 21 -2.59 -4.21 -11.47
CA ALA A 21 -3.47 -4.76 -12.49
C ALA A 21 -4.34 -5.89 -11.93
N ASP A 22 -5.38 -6.26 -12.67
CA ASP A 22 -6.12 -7.48 -12.37
C ASP A 22 -5.19 -8.70 -12.43
N GLY A 23 -5.15 -9.49 -11.36
CA GLY A 23 -4.32 -10.70 -11.26
C GLY A 23 -2.90 -10.47 -10.73
N ASP A 24 -2.54 -9.25 -10.34
CA ASP A 24 -1.26 -8.96 -9.67
C ASP A 24 -1.24 -9.46 -8.22
N SER A 25 -0.04 -9.66 -7.69
CA SER A 25 0.19 -10.08 -6.31
C SER A 25 0.64 -8.91 -5.44
N ILE A 26 0.32 -8.96 -4.14
CA ILE A 26 0.86 -8.04 -3.13
C ILE A 26 1.66 -8.82 -2.09
N GLU A 27 2.72 -8.21 -1.55
CA GLU A 27 3.48 -8.71 -0.42
C GLU A 27 3.09 -7.93 0.84
N ILE A 28 2.60 -8.65 1.85
CA ILE A 28 2.26 -8.13 3.17
C ILE A 28 3.44 -8.36 4.10
N VAL A 29 4.04 -7.26 4.58
CA VAL A 29 5.13 -7.26 5.55
C VAL A 29 4.55 -7.07 6.95
N TYR A 30 4.75 -8.07 7.80
CA TYR A 30 4.36 -8.07 9.20
C TYR A 30 5.41 -7.34 10.04
N PRO A 31 5.03 -6.73 11.18
CA PRO A 31 5.98 -6.11 12.11
C PRO A 31 6.98 -7.11 12.72
N ASP A 32 6.65 -8.41 12.67
CA ASP A 32 7.52 -9.53 13.08
C ASP A 32 8.64 -9.83 12.04
N GLY A 33 8.64 -9.15 10.88
CA GLY A 33 9.56 -9.38 9.77
C GLY A 33 9.14 -10.50 8.82
N LYS A 34 8.00 -11.15 9.08
CA LYS A 34 7.38 -12.11 8.15
C LYS A 34 6.81 -11.40 6.94
N ARG A 35 6.81 -12.09 5.79
CA ARG A 35 6.26 -11.59 4.52
C ARG A 35 5.29 -12.62 3.99
N GLU A 36 4.14 -12.17 3.52
CA GLU A 36 3.14 -13.05 2.93
C GLU A 36 2.67 -12.51 1.59
N GLU A 37 2.83 -13.33 0.55
CA GLU A 37 2.36 -12.99 -0.80
C GLU A 37 0.90 -13.40 -0.97
N ARG A 38 0.10 -12.50 -1.54
CA ARG A 38 -1.31 -12.74 -1.85
C ARG A 38 -1.64 -12.23 -3.24
N VAL A 39 -2.15 -13.12 -4.09
CA VAL A 39 -2.69 -12.78 -5.41
C VAL A 39 -3.98 -11.97 -5.23
N CYS A 40 -4.14 -10.90 -6.00
CA CYS A 40 -5.30 -10.02 -5.94
C CYS A 40 -6.05 -9.99 -7.28
N THR A 41 -7.35 -10.29 -7.26
CA THR A 41 -8.22 -10.21 -8.44
C THR A 41 -9.18 -9.04 -8.31
N TYR A 42 -9.36 -8.30 -9.40
CA TYR A 42 -10.28 -7.18 -9.47
C TYR A 42 -11.70 -7.73 -9.61
N ILE A 43 -12.55 -7.40 -8.64
CA ILE A 43 -13.99 -7.68 -8.77
C ILE A 43 -14.73 -6.38 -9.09
N ASP A 44 -14.55 -5.36 -8.27
CA ASP A 44 -15.23 -4.08 -8.40
C ASP A 44 -14.41 -2.93 -7.77
N GLU A 45 -14.94 -1.71 -7.77
CA GLU A 45 -14.27 -0.51 -7.24
C GLU A 45 -13.95 -0.61 -5.75
N TYR A 46 -14.74 -1.39 -5.01
CA TYR A 46 -14.62 -1.55 -3.55
C TYR A 46 -14.29 -2.98 -3.12
N HIS A 47 -14.43 -3.97 -4.02
CA HIS A 47 -14.24 -5.38 -3.71
C HIS A 47 -13.04 -5.93 -4.46
N THR A 48 -12.11 -6.51 -3.71
CA THR A 48 -10.95 -7.21 -4.26
C THR A 48 -10.86 -8.61 -3.68
N GLN A 49 -10.52 -9.58 -4.52
CA GLN A 49 -10.28 -10.94 -4.07
C GLN A 49 -8.80 -11.09 -3.72
N VAL A 50 -8.49 -11.29 -2.44
CA VAL A 50 -7.13 -11.50 -1.94
C VAL A 50 -6.95 -12.99 -1.62
N GLY A 51 -6.15 -13.68 -2.43
CA GLY A 51 -5.98 -15.12 -2.42
C GLY A 51 -7.28 -15.84 -2.79
N ALA A 52 -7.91 -16.47 -1.81
CA ALA A 52 -9.14 -17.26 -2.00
C ALA A 52 -10.39 -16.58 -1.41
N ARG A 53 -10.29 -15.35 -0.89
CA ARG A 53 -11.40 -14.65 -0.22
C ARG A 53 -11.55 -13.25 -0.77
N VAL A 54 -12.79 -12.76 -0.84
CA VAL A 54 -13.12 -11.39 -1.24
C VAL A 54 -13.16 -10.50 0.00
N PHE A 55 -12.53 -9.34 -0.09
CA PHE A 55 -12.47 -8.33 0.95
C PHE A 55 -12.85 -6.96 0.41
N HIS A 56 -13.36 -6.11 1.30
CA HIS A 56 -13.57 -4.70 0.99
C HIS A 56 -12.24 -3.95 1.08
N ILE A 57 -11.97 -3.00 0.19
CA ILE A 57 -10.71 -2.22 0.20
C ILE A 57 -10.48 -1.53 1.55
N CYS A 58 -11.55 -1.08 2.20
CA CYS A 58 -11.52 -0.45 3.52
C CYS A 58 -11.29 -1.45 4.66
N GLU A 59 -11.94 -2.62 4.60
CA GLU A 59 -11.76 -3.69 5.59
C GLU A 59 -10.33 -4.22 5.56
N PHE A 60 -9.78 -4.39 4.36
CA PHE A 60 -8.39 -4.77 4.18
C PHE A 60 -7.46 -3.72 4.79
N ALA A 61 -7.67 -2.43 4.50
CA ALA A 61 -6.87 -1.35 5.07
C ALA A 61 -6.90 -1.33 6.61
N GLU A 62 -8.11 -1.41 7.20
CA GLU A 62 -8.30 -1.39 8.65
C GLU A 62 -7.60 -2.58 9.33
N ILE A 63 -7.71 -3.79 8.77
CA ILE A 63 -7.00 -4.96 9.29
C ILE A 63 -5.48 -4.74 9.24
N MET A 64 -4.98 -4.15 8.17
CA MET A 64 -3.55 -3.93 8.00
C MET A 64 -3.01 -2.91 8.99
N GLU A 65 -3.68 -1.77 9.16
CA GLU A 65 -3.30 -0.75 10.13
C GLU A 65 -3.48 -1.19 11.59
N ALA A 66 -4.59 -1.86 11.91
CA ALA A 66 -4.83 -2.38 13.26
C ALA A 66 -3.73 -3.35 13.71
N ASN A 67 -3.10 -4.02 12.77
CA ASN A 67 -2.00 -4.95 13.02
C ASN A 67 -0.60 -4.35 12.75
N GLY A 68 -0.51 -3.09 12.31
CA GLY A 68 0.75 -2.44 11.91
C GLY A 68 1.47 -3.14 10.75
N LYS A 69 0.72 -3.78 9.84
CA LYS A 69 1.26 -4.46 8.66
C LYS A 69 1.38 -3.46 7.53
N SER A 70 2.51 -3.49 6.82
CA SER A 70 2.70 -2.73 5.58
C SER A 70 2.49 -3.66 4.39
N TYR A 71 2.08 -3.13 3.25
CA TYR A 71 1.93 -3.94 2.05
C TYR A 71 2.47 -3.21 0.82
N CYS A 72 3.08 -3.98 -0.07
CA CYS A 72 3.74 -3.52 -1.27
C CYS A 72 3.22 -4.35 -2.45
N PRO A 73 3.20 -3.83 -3.68
CA PRO A 73 3.02 -4.69 -4.84
C PRO A 73 4.14 -5.73 -4.84
N ALA A 74 3.78 -7.02 -4.79
CA ALA A 74 4.76 -8.09 -4.98
C ALA A 74 5.16 -7.96 -6.43
N GLU A 75 6.40 -7.56 -6.67
CA GLU A 75 6.92 -7.23 -7.99
C GLU A 75 6.75 -8.47 -8.90
N CYS A 76 5.60 -8.54 -9.58
CA CYS A 76 5.29 -9.61 -10.48
C CYS A 76 6.22 -9.39 -11.65
N LYS A 77 7.29 -10.19 -11.66
CA LYS A 77 8.34 -10.16 -12.67
C LYS A 77 7.70 -9.95 -14.04
N GLU A 78 8.15 -8.91 -14.73
CA GLU A 78 7.73 -8.48 -16.07
C GLU A 78 6.68 -7.35 -16.10
N LYS A 79 7.07 -6.16 -15.65
CA LYS A 79 7.12 -4.95 -16.50
C LYS A 79 7.65 -3.77 -15.67
N GLU A 80 8.97 -3.59 -15.78
CA GLU A 80 9.61 -2.30 -15.58
C GLU A 80 8.87 -1.25 -16.42
N GLU A 81 8.21 -0.28 -15.78
CA GLU A 81 8.37 1.15 -16.06
C GLU A 81 7.29 2.00 -15.36
N ARG A 82 7.78 2.81 -14.41
CA ARG A 82 7.20 4.05 -13.84
C ARG A 82 5.91 3.84 -13.02
N LYS A 83 5.83 4.27 -11.76
CA LYS A 83 6.16 5.61 -11.26
C LYS A 83 6.38 5.56 -9.74
N GLU A 84 7.36 6.35 -9.32
CA GLU A 84 7.55 6.88 -7.98
C GLU A 84 6.22 7.25 -7.29
N ALA A 85 6.06 6.81 -6.04
CA ALA A 85 5.13 7.40 -5.10
C ALA A 85 5.75 7.38 -3.68
N VAL A 86 6.49 8.46 -3.41
CA VAL A 86 6.39 9.24 -2.18
C VAL A 86 6.47 8.43 -0.87
N LYS A 87 7.70 8.22 -0.40
CA LYS A 87 7.95 8.18 1.05
C LYS A 87 7.90 9.63 1.55
N GLY A 88 6.67 10.11 1.74
CA GLY A 88 6.38 11.44 2.25
C GLY A 88 6.89 11.60 3.69
N GLU A 89 7.81 12.54 3.83
CA GLU A 89 8.45 12.97 5.06
C GLU A 89 7.44 13.44 6.12
N LYS A 90 7.66 13.08 7.39
CA LYS A 90 7.26 13.93 8.53
C LYS A 90 8.39 14.09 9.54
N LYS A 91 9.25 15.08 9.25
CA LYS A 91 9.65 16.23 10.09
C LYS A 91 9.79 15.98 11.60
N THR A 92 11.03 16.04 12.09
CA THR A 92 11.34 16.55 13.45
C THR A 92 12.37 17.67 13.31
N GLY A 93 11.85 18.89 13.09
CA GLY A 93 12.62 20.11 13.24
C GLY A 93 12.72 20.47 14.71
N THR A 94 13.89 20.29 15.32
CA THR A 94 14.21 20.94 16.59
C THR A 94 15.13 22.11 16.28
N ILE A 95 14.53 23.26 15.97
CA ILE A 95 15.23 24.55 16.06
C ILE A 95 15.54 24.75 17.54
N ARG A 96 16.80 24.53 17.93
CA ARG A 96 17.31 24.98 19.23
C ARG A 96 18.07 26.28 19.01
N MET A 97 17.28 27.35 18.95
CA MET A 97 17.77 28.72 19.04
C MET A 97 18.27 28.92 20.48
N GLU A 98 19.57 28.99 20.70
CA GLU A 98 20.04 29.54 21.97
C GLU A 98 21.44 30.20 21.90
N ARG A 99 21.41 31.50 22.22
CA ARG A 99 22.45 32.33 22.87
C ARG A 99 23.61 32.86 22.04
N SER A 100 23.33 34.03 21.47
CA SER A 100 24.02 35.29 21.80
C SER A 100 25.00 35.18 22.98
N ARG A 101 26.30 35.24 22.67
CA ARG A 101 27.39 35.67 23.55
C ARG A 101 28.37 36.40 22.63
N ARG A 102 28.23 37.73 22.58
CA ARG A 102 29.21 38.70 23.07
C ARG A 102 30.50 38.70 22.27
#